data_AF-A0A2E7RNZ2-F1
#
_entry.id   AF-A0A2E7RNZ2-F1
#
_cell.length_a   1.000
_cell.length_b   1.000
_cell.length_c   1.000
_cell.angle_alpha   90.00
_cell.angle_beta   90.00
_cell.angle_gamma   90.00
#
_symmetry.space_group_name_H-M   'P 1'
#
loop_
_entity.id
_entity.type
_entity.pdbx_description
1 polymer ?
#
loop_
_entity_poly.entity_id
_entity_poly.type
_entity_poly.pdbx_seq_one_letter_code
_entity_poly.pdbx_strand_id
1 'polypeptide(L)'
;AAGQGMVAGINASLLLDEDSWMPKRQDSYLGVLVDDLTRFGVSEPYRMFTSRAEHRLLLRQDNADERMFKYSKKFKTLDKIREEVYLKKQSEKNKARNILERTKIDVGGKKRTGTDLCKRNDFSLKDLSKITKLKGESFKETYFDIRYSGYIKKQQRELEKIKNLEEFKLGLIFDYKEVIGLSGELQEKLNHHKPKDLQEVSNIEGITPAAISVLTIHLKKIDAIKTSY
;
A
#
# COMPACT_ATOMS: atom_id res chain seq x y z
N ALA A 1 0.83 22.62 -2.74
CA ALA A 1 -0.25 23.64 -2.78
C ALA A 1 -1.63 23.00 -2.98
N ALA A 2 -2.12 22.77 -4.21
CA ALA A 2 -3.51 22.35 -4.46
C ALA A 2 -3.93 21.06 -3.71
N GLY A 3 -3.09 20.02 -3.73
CA GLY A 3 -3.37 18.78 -3.01
C GLY A 3 -3.53 18.98 -1.49
N GLN A 4 -2.66 19.77 -0.87
CA GLN A 4 -2.74 20.08 0.56
C GLN A 4 -3.98 20.92 0.88
N GLY A 5 -4.30 21.91 0.03
CA GLY A 5 -5.52 22.70 0.16
C GLY A 5 -6.79 21.84 0.11
N MET A 6 -6.81 20.82 -0.76
CA MET A 6 -7.91 19.86 -0.82
C MET A 6 -8.04 19.05 0.49
N VAL A 7 -6.93 18.54 1.04
CA VAL A 7 -6.94 17.80 2.33
C VAL A 7 -7.42 18.71 3.46
N ALA A 8 -6.89 19.93 3.53
CA ALA A 8 -7.28 20.91 4.54
C ALA A 8 -8.77 21.27 4.44
N GLY A 9 -9.29 21.52 3.24
CA GLY A 9 -10.70 21.83 3.02
C GLY A 9 -11.63 20.67 3.38
N ILE A 10 -11.26 19.43 3.00
CA ILE A 10 -12.02 18.23 3.41
C ILE A 10 -12.04 18.13 4.94
N ASN A 11 -10.89 18.25 5.60
CA ASN A 11 -10.83 18.13 7.05
C ASN A 11 -11.52 19.27 7.79
N ALA A 12 -11.50 20.49 7.25
CA ALA A 12 -12.29 21.61 7.77
C ALA A 12 -13.79 21.30 7.74
N SER A 13 -14.28 20.64 6.68
CA SER A 13 -15.67 20.17 6.62
C SER A 13 -15.95 19.01 7.57
N LEU A 14 -15.00 18.09 7.76
CA LEU A 14 -15.19 16.92 8.63
C LEU A 14 -15.23 17.30 10.12
N LEU A 15 -14.49 18.35 10.52
CA LEU A 15 -14.35 18.79 11.91
C LEU A 15 -15.69 19.02 12.65
N LEU A 16 -16.78 19.23 11.91
CA LEU A 16 -18.12 19.43 12.47
C LEU A 16 -18.70 18.14 13.08
N ASP A 17 -18.54 17.00 12.40
CA ASP A 17 -19.31 15.77 12.70
C ASP A 17 -18.51 14.46 12.54
N GLU A 18 -17.27 14.50 12.03
CA GLU A 18 -16.45 13.33 11.73
C GLU A 18 -14.98 13.50 12.12
N ASP A 19 -14.29 12.38 12.33
CA ASP A 19 -12.83 12.36 12.50
C ASP A 19 -12.11 12.88 11.25
N SER A 20 -11.02 13.61 11.47
CA SER A 20 -10.15 14.09 10.40
C SER A 20 -9.63 12.94 9.53
N TRP A 21 -9.57 13.18 8.22
CA TRP A 21 -9.00 12.24 7.27
C TRP A 21 -7.53 12.55 7.02
N MET A 22 -6.69 11.53 7.20
CA MET A 22 -5.29 11.55 6.78
C MET A 22 -5.08 10.65 5.55
N PRO A 23 -4.70 11.19 4.37
CA PRO A 23 -4.34 10.38 3.22
C PRO A 23 -3.12 9.52 3.53
N LYS A 24 -3.20 8.22 3.23
CA LYS A 24 -2.09 7.29 3.50
C LYS A 24 -1.06 7.29 2.37
N ARG A 25 0.23 7.13 2.73
CA ARG A 25 1.36 7.01 1.77
C ARG A 25 1.14 5.90 0.74
N GLN A 26 0.65 4.75 1.19
CA GLN A 26 0.37 3.58 0.33
C GLN A 26 -0.80 3.81 -0.64
N ASP A 27 -1.70 4.74 -0.34
CA ASP A 27 -2.93 4.95 -1.09
C ASP A 27 -2.78 6.10 -2.10
N SER A 28 -1.85 7.05 -1.89
CA SER A 28 -1.69 8.20 -2.77
C SER A 28 -0.34 8.92 -2.64
N TYR A 29 0.11 9.52 -3.75
CA TYR A 29 1.18 10.51 -3.72
C TYR A 29 0.84 11.73 -2.86
N LEU A 30 -0.46 12.04 -2.70
CA LEU A 30 -0.92 13.06 -1.75
C LEU A 30 -0.58 12.67 -0.30
N GLY A 31 -0.74 11.40 0.06
CA GLY A 31 -0.32 10.88 1.36
C GLY A 31 1.19 10.91 1.53
N VAL A 32 1.96 10.57 0.50
CA VAL A 32 3.43 10.72 0.53
C VAL A 32 3.85 12.17 0.79
N LEU A 33 3.22 13.12 0.08
CA LEU A 33 3.47 14.55 0.28
C LEU A 33 3.19 15.01 1.72
N VAL A 34 1.99 14.68 2.23
CA VAL A 34 1.56 15.15 3.56
C VAL A 34 2.40 14.52 4.65
N ASP A 35 2.68 13.23 4.55
CA ASP A 35 3.50 12.52 5.53
C ASP A 35 4.96 13.00 5.51
N ASP A 36 5.59 13.14 4.33
CA ASP A 36 6.98 13.64 4.27
C ASP A 36 7.12 15.02 4.94
N LEU A 37 6.18 15.93 4.65
CA LEU A 37 6.18 17.28 5.20
C LEU A 37 5.94 17.33 6.71
N THR A 38 5.05 16.48 7.21
CA THR A 38 4.71 16.47 8.65
C THR A 38 5.73 15.71 9.49
N ARG A 39 6.39 14.71 8.91
CA ARG A 39 7.34 13.85 9.62
C ARG A 39 8.76 14.39 9.62
N PHE A 40 9.22 14.91 8.49
CA PHE A 40 10.62 15.33 8.33
C PHE A 40 10.80 16.85 8.27
N GLY A 41 9.72 17.61 8.12
CA GLY A 41 9.82 19.04 7.84
C GLY A 41 10.51 19.31 6.50
N VAL A 42 10.87 20.58 6.26
CA VAL A 42 11.55 21.01 5.04
C VAL A 42 12.60 22.06 5.35
N SER A 43 13.84 21.85 4.91
CA SER A 43 14.89 22.87 4.90
C SER A 43 14.91 23.67 3.59
N GLU A 44 14.42 23.07 2.50
CA GLU A 44 14.29 23.66 1.17
C GLU A 44 12.89 23.39 0.61
N PRO A 45 12.41 24.16 -0.39
CA PRO A 45 11.08 23.97 -0.95
C PRO A 45 10.85 22.53 -1.45
N TYR A 46 9.92 21.81 -0.82
CA TYR A 46 9.61 20.42 -1.15
C TYR A 46 9.13 20.27 -2.60
N ARG A 47 9.65 19.25 -3.29
CA ARG A 47 9.26 18.90 -4.65
C ARG A 47 8.89 17.43 -4.73
N MET A 48 7.72 17.13 -5.29
CA MET A 48 7.23 15.74 -5.42
C MET A 48 8.19 14.81 -6.16
N PHE A 49 9.03 15.33 -7.06
CA PHE A 49 9.99 14.52 -7.82
C PHE A 49 11.15 13.99 -6.96
N THR A 50 11.42 14.58 -5.79
CA THR A 50 12.47 14.11 -4.88
C THR A 50 11.96 13.08 -3.88
N SER A 51 10.65 12.84 -3.81
CA SER A 51 10.08 11.89 -2.85
C SER A 51 10.18 10.43 -3.32
N ARG A 52 10.60 9.57 -2.39
CA ARG A 52 10.64 8.12 -2.60
C ARG A 52 9.29 7.53 -2.20
N ALA A 53 8.34 7.51 -3.13
CA ALA A 53 7.20 6.62 -3.00
C ALA A 53 7.69 5.17 -3.11
N GLU A 54 7.54 4.38 -2.06
CA GLU A 54 7.94 2.96 -2.04
C GLU A 54 6.99 2.09 -2.90
N HIS A 55 5.78 2.60 -3.15
CA HIS A 55 4.68 1.89 -3.81
C HIS A 55 4.38 2.41 -5.22
N ARG A 56 5.39 2.77 -6.02
CA ARG A 56 5.18 3.40 -7.37
C ARG A 56 4.29 2.58 -8.31
N LEU A 57 4.33 1.24 -8.23
CA LEU A 57 3.49 0.36 -9.06
C LEU A 57 2.00 0.37 -8.65
N LEU A 58 1.72 0.74 -7.40
CA LEU A 58 0.37 0.95 -6.88
C LEU A 58 -0.11 2.38 -7.16
N LEU A 59 0.79 3.36 -7.06
CA LEU A 59 0.50 4.78 -7.20
C LEU A 59 0.58 5.26 -8.65
N ARG A 60 -0.07 4.54 -9.58
CA ARG A 60 -0.04 4.91 -10.99
C ARG A 60 -0.99 6.07 -11.28
N GLN A 61 -0.72 6.76 -12.37
CA GLN A 61 -1.59 7.82 -12.86
C GLN A 61 -2.95 7.25 -13.31
N ASP A 62 -2.93 6.10 -13.98
CA ASP A 62 -4.12 5.45 -14.56
C ASP A 62 -5.13 4.91 -13.54
N ASN A 63 -4.70 4.64 -12.30
CA ASN A 63 -5.55 4.07 -11.26
C ASN A 63 -5.84 5.03 -10.09
N ALA A 64 -5.54 6.32 -10.25
CA ALA A 64 -5.74 7.30 -9.18
C ALA A 64 -7.22 7.44 -8.79
N ASP A 65 -8.12 7.37 -9.77
CA ASP A 65 -9.55 7.37 -9.55
C ASP A 65 -10.01 6.14 -8.76
N GLU A 66 -9.51 4.94 -9.09
CA GLU A 66 -9.83 3.71 -8.35
C GLU A 66 -9.41 3.77 -6.89
N ARG A 67 -8.20 4.28 -6.63
CA ARG A 67 -7.68 4.44 -5.28
C ARG A 67 -8.49 5.46 -4.48
N MET A 68 -8.92 6.55 -5.11
CA MET A 68 -9.58 7.67 -4.42
C MET A 68 -11.10 7.57 -4.40
N PHE A 69 -11.74 6.76 -5.25
CA PHE A 69 -13.19 6.72 -5.42
C PHE A 69 -13.96 6.50 -4.12
N LYS A 70 -13.52 5.55 -3.29
CA LYS A 70 -14.12 5.29 -1.97
C LYS A 70 -14.10 6.53 -1.07
N TYR A 71 -12.99 7.25 -1.06
CA TYR A 71 -12.83 8.46 -0.28
C TYR A 71 -13.68 9.60 -0.85
N SER A 72 -13.69 9.78 -2.17
CA SER A 72 -14.53 10.81 -2.82
C SER A 72 -16.03 10.58 -2.57
N LYS A 73 -16.46 9.31 -2.53
CA LYS A 73 -17.81 8.92 -2.12
C LYS A 73 -18.09 9.24 -0.66
N LYS A 74 -17.17 8.85 0.24
CA LYS A 74 -17.29 9.12 1.68
C LYS A 74 -17.45 10.63 1.93
N PHE A 75 -16.59 11.44 1.34
CA PHE A 75 -16.56 12.89 1.55
C PHE A 75 -17.56 13.67 0.69
N LYS A 76 -18.39 12.98 -0.11
CA LYS A 76 -19.37 13.60 -1.02
C LYS A 76 -18.77 14.64 -1.97
N THR A 77 -17.52 14.44 -2.38
CA THR A 77 -16.78 15.33 -3.30
C THR A 77 -16.88 14.91 -4.78
N LEU A 78 -17.64 13.84 -5.05
CA LEU A 78 -17.83 13.28 -6.38
C LEU A 78 -19.21 13.65 -6.93
N ASP A 79 -19.24 14.30 -8.10
CA ASP A 79 -20.48 14.53 -8.83
C ASP A 79 -20.96 13.27 -9.58
N LYS A 80 -22.25 13.26 -9.95
CA LYS A 80 -22.89 12.12 -10.63
C LYS A 80 -22.23 11.78 -11.98
N ILE A 81 -21.78 12.78 -12.73
CA ILE A 81 -21.19 12.58 -14.07
C ILE A 81 -19.86 11.82 -13.93
N ARG A 82 -19.00 12.24 -13.01
CA ARG A 82 -17.72 11.58 -12.72
C ARG A 82 -17.93 10.18 -12.16
N GLU A 83 -18.95 9.98 -11.34
CA GLU A 83 -19.33 8.65 -10.88
C GLU A 83 -19.73 7.74 -12.04
N GLU A 84 -20.59 8.19 -12.95
CA GLU A 84 -21.01 7.42 -14.12
C GLU A 84 -19.82 7.07 -15.02
N VAL A 85 -18.89 8.01 -15.22
CA VAL A 85 -17.64 7.78 -15.97
C VAL A 85 -16.81 6.68 -15.31
N TYR A 86 -16.62 6.74 -13.98
CA TYR A 86 -15.90 5.72 -13.23
C TYR A 86 -16.58 4.34 -13.35
N LEU A 87 -17.89 4.27 -13.14
CA LEU A 87 -18.65 3.01 -13.20
C LEU A 87 -18.60 2.39 -14.61
N LYS A 88 -18.70 3.21 -15.65
CA LYS A 88 -18.54 2.77 -17.04
C LYS A 88 -17.14 2.20 -17.27
N LYS A 89 -16.09 2.90 -16.82
CA LYS A 89 -14.70 2.41 -16.90
C LYS A 89 -14.57 1.05 -16.21
N GLN A 90 -15.11 0.89 -15.00
CA GLN A 90 -15.04 -0.38 -14.28
C GLN A 90 -15.79 -1.52 -14.98
N SER A 91 -16.95 -1.23 -15.57
CA SER A 91 -17.68 -2.19 -16.39
C SER A 91 -16.85 -2.66 -17.59
N GLU A 92 -16.17 -1.73 -18.28
CA GLU A 92 -15.30 -2.06 -19.41
C GLU A 92 -14.05 -2.85 -19.00
N LYS A 93 -13.42 -2.50 -17.87
CA LYS A 93 -12.30 -3.26 -17.30
C LYS A 93 -12.71 -4.69 -16.96
N ASN A 94 -13.87 -4.87 -16.35
CA ASN A 94 -14.40 -6.19 -16.03
C ASN A 94 -14.70 -7.02 -17.29
N LYS A 95 -15.26 -6.40 -18.34
CA LYS A 95 -15.46 -7.06 -19.65
C LYS A 95 -14.12 -7.51 -20.26
N ALA A 96 -13.12 -6.63 -20.27
CA ALA A 96 -11.79 -6.94 -20.78
C ALA A 96 -11.14 -8.10 -20.00
N ARG A 97 -11.24 -8.09 -18.67
CA ARG A 97 -10.75 -9.17 -17.80
C ARG A 97 -11.43 -10.50 -18.12
N ASN A 98 -12.76 -10.52 -18.23
CA ASN A 98 -13.51 -11.73 -18.55
C ASN A 98 -13.11 -12.32 -19.91
N ILE A 99 -12.85 -11.47 -20.90
CA ILE A 99 -12.36 -11.91 -22.22
C ILE A 99 -10.97 -12.53 -22.07
N LEU A 100 -10.04 -11.87 -21.36
CA LEU A 100 -8.70 -12.40 -21.10
C LEU A 100 -8.71 -13.75 -20.37
N GLU A 101 -9.63 -13.96 -19.43
CA GLU A 101 -9.77 -15.23 -18.70
C GLU A 101 -10.29 -16.37 -19.59
N ARG A 102 -11.19 -16.05 -20.52
CA ARG A 102 -11.80 -17.02 -21.44
C ARG A 102 -10.91 -17.36 -22.64
N THR A 103 -10.12 -16.40 -23.12
CA THR A 103 -9.21 -16.63 -24.26
C THR A 103 -8.06 -17.54 -23.84
N LYS A 104 -8.05 -18.77 -24.36
CA LYS A 104 -6.97 -19.75 -24.15
C LYS A 104 -6.18 -19.95 -25.43
N ILE A 105 -4.85 -19.93 -25.32
CA ILE A 105 -3.93 -20.15 -26.44
C ILE A 105 -2.92 -21.21 -26.04
N ASP A 106 -2.51 -22.02 -27.01
CA ASP A 106 -1.37 -22.92 -26.83
C ASP A 106 -0.06 -22.14 -26.92
N VAL A 107 0.72 -22.15 -25.85
CA VAL A 107 2.07 -21.58 -25.83
C VAL A 107 3.03 -22.65 -25.35
N GLY A 108 3.73 -23.28 -26.30
CA GLY A 108 4.72 -24.32 -26.02
C GLY A 108 4.11 -25.63 -25.52
N GLY A 109 2.98 -26.06 -26.07
CA GLY A 109 2.29 -27.31 -25.72
C GLY A 109 1.45 -27.22 -24.44
N LYS A 110 1.24 -26.03 -23.89
CA LYS A 110 0.40 -25.79 -22.71
C LYS A 110 -0.62 -24.70 -23.01
N LYS A 111 -1.90 -24.99 -22.78
CA LYS A 111 -2.98 -24.01 -22.83
C LYS A 111 -2.83 -22.99 -21.70
N ARG A 112 -2.73 -21.71 -22.05
CA ARG A 112 -2.64 -20.57 -21.12
C ARG A 112 -3.73 -19.58 -21.41
N THR A 113 -4.27 -18.95 -20.37
CA THR A 113 -5.28 -17.89 -20.52
C THR A 113 -4.60 -16.57 -20.91
N GLY A 114 -5.35 -15.64 -21.50
CA GLY A 114 -4.87 -14.27 -21.71
C GLY A 114 -4.35 -13.61 -20.43
N THR A 115 -4.98 -13.89 -19.28
CA THR A 115 -4.50 -13.39 -17.98
C THR A 115 -3.13 -13.95 -17.57
N ASP A 116 -2.84 -15.21 -17.92
CA ASP A 116 -1.52 -15.81 -17.69
C ASP A 116 -0.48 -15.14 -18.58
N LEU A 117 -0.83 -14.87 -19.84
CA LEU A 117 0.06 -14.22 -20.80
C LEU A 117 0.37 -12.78 -20.39
N CYS A 118 -0.57 -12.02 -19.83
CA CYS A 118 -0.33 -10.66 -19.32
C CYS A 118 0.82 -10.60 -18.28
N LYS A 119 1.03 -11.68 -17.52
CA LYS A 119 2.07 -11.76 -16.48
C LYS A 119 3.45 -12.12 -17.03
N ARG A 120 3.55 -12.56 -18.29
CA ARG A 120 4.83 -12.98 -18.88
C ARG A 120 5.54 -11.82 -19.55
N ASN A 121 6.88 -11.86 -19.56
CA ASN A 121 7.70 -10.80 -20.17
C ASN A 121 7.77 -10.87 -21.69
N ASP A 122 7.51 -12.03 -22.28
CA ASP A 122 7.53 -12.29 -23.73
C ASP A 122 6.23 -11.91 -24.45
N PHE A 123 5.22 -11.44 -23.72
CA PHE A 123 3.96 -10.95 -24.30
C PHE A 123 3.74 -9.47 -23.97
N SER A 124 3.60 -8.65 -25.01
CA SER A 124 3.30 -7.23 -24.87
C SER A 124 1.80 -6.95 -24.92
N LEU A 125 1.41 -5.74 -24.52
CA LEU A 125 0.04 -5.25 -24.68
C LEU A 125 -0.45 -5.37 -26.13
N LYS A 126 0.43 -5.13 -27.12
CA LYS A 126 0.09 -5.22 -28.55
C LYS A 126 -0.23 -6.66 -28.96
N ASP A 127 0.52 -7.63 -28.44
CA ASP A 127 0.30 -9.05 -28.74
C ASP A 127 -1.04 -9.52 -28.16
N LEU A 128 -1.30 -9.17 -26.90
CA LEU A 128 -2.58 -9.48 -26.25
C LEU A 128 -3.75 -8.79 -26.96
N SER A 129 -3.58 -7.56 -27.45
CA SER A 129 -4.60 -6.86 -28.24
C SER A 129 -4.93 -7.62 -29.52
N LYS A 130 -3.93 -8.14 -30.25
CA LYS A 130 -4.17 -8.92 -31.47
C LYS A 130 -4.91 -10.23 -31.18
N ILE A 131 -4.49 -10.92 -30.13
CA ILE A 131 -5.05 -12.20 -29.70
C ILE A 131 -6.51 -12.08 -29.28
N THR A 132 -6.81 -11.09 -28.43
CA THR A 132 -8.13 -10.96 -27.78
C THR A 132 -9.06 -10.01 -28.51
N LYS A 133 -8.54 -9.27 -29.50
CA LYS A 133 -9.19 -8.13 -30.18
C LYS A 133 -9.60 -6.99 -29.22
N LEU A 134 -9.11 -6.98 -27.98
CA LEU A 134 -9.34 -5.91 -27.01
C LEU A 134 -8.51 -4.67 -27.34
N LYS A 135 -9.12 -3.50 -27.17
CA LYS A 135 -8.52 -2.17 -27.42
C LYS A 135 -9.05 -1.15 -26.41
N GLY A 136 -8.43 0.03 -26.36
CA GLY A 136 -8.84 1.15 -25.52
C GLY A 136 -8.15 1.21 -24.16
N GLU A 137 -8.39 2.30 -23.43
CA GLU A 137 -7.70 2.58 -22.16
C GLU A 137 -8.09 1.58 -21.07
N SER A 138 -9.38 1.20 -20.98
CA SER A 138 -9.86 0.19 -20.04
C SER A 138 -9.14 -1.17 -20.20
N PHE A 139 -8.83 -1.57 -21.44
CA PHE A 139 -8.03 -2.78 -21.69
C PHE A 139 -6.57 -2.61 -21.26
N LYS A 140 -5.96 -1.46 -21.59
CA LYS A 140 -4.59 -1.14 -21.20
C LYS A 140 -4.40 -1.12 -19.68
N GLU A 141 -5.32 -0.49 -18.94
CA GLU A 141 -5.35 -0.53 -17.49
C GLU A 141 -5.48 -1.98 -16.98
N THR A 142 -6.44 -2.74 -17.51
CA THR A 142 -6.66 -4.14 -17.12
C THR A 142 -5.41 -5.00 -17.33
N TYR A 143 -4.69 -4.79 -18.45
CA TYR A 143 -3.43 -5.47 -18.73
C TYR A 143 -2.38 -5.18 -17.66
N PHE A 144 -2.18 -3.91 -17.30
CA PHE A 144 -1.20 -3.53 -16.28
C PHE A 144 -1.62 -3.96 -14.87
N ASP A 145 -2.91 -3.95 -14.54
CA ASP A 145 -3.42 -4.48 -13.28
C ASP A 145 -3.08 -5.96 -13.13
N ILE A 146 -3.30 -6.76 -14.18
CA ILE A 146 -2.97 -8.19 -14.17
C ILE A 146 -1.45 -8.39 -14.13
N ARG A 147 -0.71 -7.68 -14.98
CA ARG A 147 0.75 -7.80 -15.08
C ARG A 147 1.45 -7.49 -13.76
N TYR A 148 1.02 -6.43 -13.07
CA TYR A 148 1.64 -6.00 -11.81
C TYR A 148 0.99 -6.64 -10.57
N SER A 149 -0.09 -7.41 -10.72
CA SER A 149 -0.80 -8.04 -9.60
C SER A 149 0.11 -8.86 -8.67
N GLY A 150 1.13 -9.54 -9.21
CA GLY A 150 2.08 -10.31 -8.40
C GLY A 150 2.96 -9.42 -7.51
N TYR A 151 3.51 -8.35 -8.10
CA TYR A 151 4.32 -7.36 -7.38
C TYR A 151 3.49 -6.63 -6.32
N ILE A 152 2.27 -6.25 -6.68
CA ILE A 152 1.32 -5.61 -5.75
C ILE A 152 1.01 -6.53 -4.57
N LYS A 153 0.69 -7.81 -4.80
CA LYS A 153 0.46 -8.78 -3.73
C LYS A 153 1.68 -8.96 -2.83
N LYS A 154 2.89 -8.93 -3.40
CA LYS A 154 4.12 -8.98 -2.61
C LYS A 154 4.24 -7.75 -1.70
N GLN A 155 4.06 -6.55 -2.26
CA GLN A 155 4.12 -5.30 -1.49
C GLN A 155 3.03 -5.24 -0.40
N GLN A 156 1.82 -5.70 -0.70
CA GLN A 156 0.74 -5.76 0.30
C GLN A 156 1.07 -6.71 1.45
N ARG A 157 1.66 -7.88 1.17
CA ARG A 157 2.13 -8.79 2.23
C ARG A 157 3.25 -8.18 3.07
N GLU A 158 4.12 -7.38 2.48
CA GLU A 158 5.17 -6.65 3.20
C GLU A 158 4.56 -5.56 4.10
N LEU A 159 3.58 -4.80 3.59
CA LEU A 159 2.83 -3.81 4.36
C LEU A 159 2.02 -4.42 5.50
N GLU A 160 1.34 -5.55 5.27
CA GLU A 160 0.62 -6.27 6.32
C GLU A 160 1.57 -6.72 7.43
N LYS A 161 2.78 -7.18 7.09
CA LYS A 161 3.79 -7.50 8.09
C LYS A 161 4.17 -6.26 8.90
N ILE A 162 4.43 -5.12 8.26
CA ILE A 162 4.77 -3.86 8.94
C ILE A 162 3.61 -3.38 9.82
N LYS A 163 2.37 -3.41 9.33
CA LYS A 163 1.19 -3.02 10.11
C LYS A 163 1.01 -3.91 11.34
N ASN A 164 1.21 -5.22 11.19
CA ASN A 164 1.19 -6.12 12.34
C ASN A 164 2.26 -5.76 13.36
N LEU A 165 3.43 -5.24 12.94
CA LEU A 165 4.48 -4.74 13.84
C LEU A 165 4.07 -3.45 14.57
N GLU A 166 3.31 -2.54 13.93
CA GLU A 166 2.75 -1.33 14.56
C GLU A 166 1.69 -1.65 15.63
N GLU A 167 0.95 -2.76 15.48
CA GLU A 167 -0.06 -3.20 16.44
C GLU A 167 0.57 -3.67 17.77
N PHE A 168 1.82 -4.13 17.75
CA PHE A 168 2.57 -4.53 18.95
C PHE A 168 3.14 -3.30 19.66
N LYS A 169 2.32 -2.66 20.50
CA LYS A 169 2.77 -1.56 21.35
C LYS A 169 3.75 -2.07 22.41
N LEU A 170 4.98 -1.59 22.31
CA LEU A 170 6.01 -1.72 23.33
C LEU A 170 5.75 -0.61 24.35
N GLY A 171 5.05 -0.93 25.44
CA GLY A 171 4.73 0.06 26.47
C GLY A 171 5.98 0.81 26.94
N LEU A 172 5.83 2.09 27.29
CA LEU A 172 6.94 2.99 27.67
C LEU A 172 7.79 2.47 28.86
N ILE A 173 7.32 1.46 29.59
CA ILE A 173 7.94 0.87 30.79
C ILE A 173 8.43 -0.58 30.52
N PHE A 174 8.66 -0.95 29.26
CA PHE A 174 9.18 -2.30 28.95
C PHE A 174 10.70 -2.37 29.16
N ASP A 175 11.19 -3.30 29.98
CA ASP A 175 12.63 -3.60 30.11
C ASP A 175 13.03 -4.71 29.12
N TYR A 176 13.81 -4.32 28.09
CA TYR A 176 14.26 -5.24 27.05
C TYR A 176 15.26 -6.29 27.54
N LYS A 177 15.78 -6.18 28.78
CA LYS A 177 16.63 -7.21 29.39
C LYS A 177 15.89 -8.53 29.61
N GLU A 178 14.57 -8.49 29.73
CA GLU A 178 13.73 -9.68 29.94
C GLU A 178 13.48 -10.48 28.64
N VAL A 179 13.86 -9.92 27.48
CA VAL A 179 13.65 -10.57 26.19
C VAL A 179 14.77 -11.58 25.91
N ILE A 180 14.46 -12.84 26.16
CA ILE A 180 15.33 -13.98 25.87
C ILE A 180 15.59 -14.07 24.36
N GLY A 181 16.87 -14.12 23.97
CA GLY A 181 17.30 -14.26 22.56
C GLY A 181 17.71 -12.96 21.88
N LEU A 182 17.61 -11.80 22.55
CA LEU A 182 18.30 -10.58 22.14
C LEU A 182 19.73 -10.56 22.67
N SER A 183 20.67 -10.02 21.90
CA SER A 183 22.03 -9.77 22.38
C SER A 183 22.02 -8.61 23.38
N GLY A 184 22.99 -8.59 24.31
CA GLY A 184 23.13 -7.50 25.30
C GLY A 184 23.21 -6.11 24.65
N GLU A 185 23.95 -5.98 23.54
CA GLU A 185 24.04 -4.71 22.78
C GLU A 185 22.67 -4.24 22.27
N LEU A 186 21.85 -5.15 21.74
CA LEU A 186 20.51 -4.79 21.26
C LEU A 186 19.55 -4.49 22.42
N GLN A 187 19.65 -5.22 23.54
CA GLN A 187 18.87 -4.93 24.74
C GLN A 187 19.19 -3.54 25.30
N GLU A 188 20.47 -3.17 25.39
CA GLU A 188 20.90 -1.83 25.82
C GLU A 188 20.40 -0.75 24.87
N LYS A 189 20.60 -0.94 23.56
CA LYS A 189 20.17 0.00 22.54
C LYS A 189 18.64 0.23 22.57
N LEU A 190 17.84 -0.84 22.70
CA LEU A 190 16.39 -0.74 22.80
C LEU A 190 15.93 -0.12 24.13
N ASN A 191 16.60 -0.41 25.23
CA ASN A 191 16.33 0.22 26.52
C ASN A 191 16.69 1.71 26.55
N HIS A 192 17.68 2.12 25.76
CA HIS A 192 18.03 3.53 25.59
C HIS A 192 17.01 4.27 24.71
N HIS A 193 16.67 3.71 23.54
CA HIS A 193 15.75 4.35 22.58
C HIS A 193 14.28 4.29 23.00
N LYS A 194 13.88 3.33 23.85
CA LYS A 194 12.48 3.08 24.28
C LYS A 194 11.46 3.21 23.13
N PRO A 195 11.61 2.43 22.04
CA PRO A 195 10.70 2.49 20.92
C PRO A 195 9.29 2.08 21.36
N LYS A 196 8.28 2.74 20.80
CA LYS A 196 6.87 2.56 21.18
C LYS A 196 6.20 1.36 20.50
N ASP A 197 6.79 0.86 19.42
CA ASP A 197 6.28 -0.26 18.62
C ASP A 197 7.43 -0.95 17.87
N LEU A 198 7.15 -2.12 17.28
CA LEU A 198 8.17 -2.87 16.53
C LEU A 198 8.58 -2.19 15.21
N GLN A 199 7.81 -1.23 14.71
CA GLN A 199 8.19 -0.44 13.55
C GLN A 199 9.32 0.53 13.92
N GLU A 200 9.22 1.23 15.04
CA GLU A 200 10.28 2.10 15.54
C GLU A 200 11.55 1.30 15.85
N VAL A 201 11.40 0.10 16.43
CA VAL A 201 12.51 -0.86 16.57
C VAL A 201 13.19 -1.13 15.23
N SER A 202 12.43 -1.39 14.18
CA SER A 202 12.99 -1.72 12.86
C SER A 202 13.78 -0.59 12.20
N ASN A 203 13.57 0.66 12.65
CA ASN A 203 14.29 1.84 12.15
C ASN A 203 15.57 2.15 12.95
N ILE A 204 15.82 1.45 14.06
CA ILE A 204 17.02 1.64 14.87
C ILE A 204 18.21 0.96 14.18
N GLU A 205 19.32 1.69 14.04
CA GLU A 205 20.53 1.22 13.38
C GLU A 205 21.11 -0.03 14.07
N GLY A 206 21.39 -1.06 13.27
CA GLY A 206 21.93 -2.34 13.74
C GLY A 206 20.87 -3.37 14.18
N ILE A 207 19.58 -3.03 14.15
CA ILE A 207 18.51 -4.00 14.37
C ILE A 207 18.41 -4.96 13.20
N THR A 208 18.41 -6.26 13.50
CA THR A 208 18.32 -7.33 12.50
C THR A 208 16.89 -7.89 12.40
N PRO A 209 16.51 -8.49 11.26
CA PRO A 209 15.24 -9.21 11.14
C PRO A 209 15.05 -10.33 12.20
N ALA A 210 16.15 -10.92 12.66
CA ALA A 210 16.13 -11.92 13.73
C ALA A 210 15.73 -11.29 15.07
N ALA A 211 16.26 -10.11 15.41
CA ALA A 211 15.89 -9.38 16.62
C ALA A 211 14.40 -8.99 16.62
N ILE A 212 13.87 -8.52 15.49
CA ILE A 212 12.44 -8.23 15.32
C ILE A 212 11.59 -9.49 15.52
N SER A 213 12.05 -10.63 15.00
CA SER A 213 11.35 -11.91 15.16
C SER A 213 11.30 -12.37 16.61
N VAL A 214 12.41 -12.26 17.34
CA VAL A 214 12.49 -12.58 18.78
C VAL A 214 11.52 -11.71 19.58
N LEU A 215 11.52 -10.40 19.34
CA LEU A 215 10.60 -9.46 19.99
C LEU A 215 9.13 -9.78 19.66
N THR A 216 8.82 -10.10 18.40
CA THR A 216 7.46 -10.46 17.99
C THR A 216 6.97 -11.71 18.74
N ILE A 217 7.81 -12.74 18.88
CA ILE A 217 7.47 -13.97 19.61
C ILE A 217 7.24 -13.65 21.10
N HIS A 218 8.11 -12.84 21.69
CA HIS A 218 8.02 -12.45 23.09
C HIS A 218 6.71 -11.68 23.39
N LEU A 219 6.34 -10.71 22.55
CA LEU A 219 5.12 -9.93 22.72
C LEU A 219 3.86 -10.78 22.55
N LYS A 220 3.83 -11.68 21.56
CA LYS A 220 2.72 -12.64 21.40
C LYS A 220 2.54 -13.53 22.63
N LYS A 221 3.63 -13.93 23.29
CA LYS A 221 3.56 -14.71 24.53
C LYS A 221 2.94 -13.89 25.66
N ILE A 222 3.29 -12.61 25.79
CA ILE A 222 2.70 -11.71 26.80
C ILE A 222 1.20 -11.50 26.53
N ASP A 223 0.80 -11.26 25.28
CA ASP A 223 -0.61 -11.05 24.92
C ASP A 223 -1.46 -12.31 25.14
N ALA A 224 -0.93 -13.50 24.82
CA ALA A 224 -1.60 -14.77 25.10
C ALA A 224 -1.84 -15.00 26.61
N ILE A 225 -0.89 -14.60 27.46
CA ILE A 225 -1.03 -14.65 28.92
C ILE A 225 -2.12 -13.68 29.39
N LYS A 226 -2.17 -12.45 28.85
CA LYS A 226 -3.19 -11.46 29.21
C LYS A 226 -4.61 -11.84 28.78
N THR A 227 -4.75 -12.58 27.69
CA THR A 227 -6.07 -13.00 27.15
C THR A 227 -6.60 -14.27 27.84
N SER A 228 -5.78 -14.97 28.63
CA SER A 228 -6.14 -16.21 29.33
C SER A 228 -6.64 -15.99 30.77
N TYR A 229 -6.84 -14.73 31.16
CA TYR A 229 -7.47 -14.28 32.41
C TYR A 229 -8.62 -13.34 32.08
#